data_AF-A0A2H6N988-F1
#
_entry.id   AF-A0A2H6N988-F1
#
_cell.length_a   1.000
_cell.length_b   1.000
_cell.length_c   1.000
_cell.angle_alpha   90.00
_cell.angle_beta   90.00
_cell.angle_gamma   90.00
#
_symmetry.space_group_name_H-M   'P 1'
#
loop_
_entity.id
_entity.type
_entity.pdbx_description
1 polymer ?
#
loop_
_entity_poly.entity_id
_entity_poly.type
_entity_poly.pdbx_seq_one_letter_code
_entity_poly.pdbx_strand_id
1 'polypeptide(L)'
;SAQSFMAGSEWDWFQREELIGQISDIRVQNLQVERENVQKRTFTRWMNLHLEKCSPPLEVKDLLVDIKDGKILMALLEVLSGQHLLHEYKSSTHRIFRLNNIAKALKFLEDSNVSNLCDGDLFC
;
A
#
# COMPACT_ATOMS: atom_id res chain seq x y z
N SER A 1 40.07 44.36 -14.54
CA SER A 1 38.92 44.07 -13.64
C SER A 1 37.73 43.43 -14.36
N ALA A 2 37.94 42.37 -15.16
CA ALA A 2 36.86 41.58 -15.76
C ALA A 2 36.68 40.21 -15.07
N GLN A 3 37.72 39.69 -14.43
CA GLN A 3 37.69 38.40 -13.71
C GLN A 3 36.75 38.40 -12.50
N SER A 4 36.57 39.54 -11.82
CA SER A 4 35.64 39.65 -10.68
C SER A 4 34.16 39.68 -11.08
N PHE A 5 33.85 40.12 -12.32
CA PHE A 5 32.48 40.23 -12.80
C PHE A 5 31.96 38.87 -13.33
N MET A 6 32.84 38.07 -13.93
CA MET A 6 32.52 36.72 -14.41
C MET A 6 32.23 35.76 -13.24
N ALA A 7 32.98 35.88 -12.14
CA ALA A 7 32.74 35.08 -10.93
C ALA A 7 31.33 35.34 -10.37
N GLY A 8 30.89 36.61 -10.27
CA GLY A 8 29.58 36.96 -9.72
C GLY A 8 28.40 36.37 -10.49
N SER A 9 28.47 36.34 -11.83
CA SER A 9 27.42 35.73 -12.67
C SER A 9 27.43 34.20 -12.61
N GLU A 10 28.59 33.59 -12.47
CA GLU A 10 28.73 32.14 -12.39
C GLU A 10 28.21 31.62 -11.04
N TRP A 11 28.52 32.33 -9.95
CA TRP A 11 27.95 32.06 -8.63
C TRP A 11 26.42 32.18 -8.64
N ASP A 12 25.86 33.27 -9.18
CA ASP A 12 24.40 33.45 -9.33
C ASP A 12 23.76 32.30 -10.13
N TRP A 13 24.44 31.85 -11.20
CA TRP A 13 24.02 30.66 -11.95
C TRP A 13 24.02 29.39 -11.09
N PHE A 14 25.07 29.13 -10.31
CA PHE A 14 25.12 27.98 -9.40
C PHE A 14 23.99 28.01 -8.36
N GLN A 15 23.70 29.17 -7.76
CA GLN A 15 22.60 29.29 -6.80
C GLN A 15 21.22 29.09 -7.44
N ARG A 16 21.04 29.50 -8.70
CA ARG A 16 19.81 29.23 -9.46
C ARG A 16 19.65 27.75 -9.77
N GLU A 17 20.70 27.08 -10.21
CA GLU A 17 20.67 25.62 -10.47
C GLU A 17 20.40 24.84 -9.18
N GLU A 18 20.99 25.25 -8.06
CA GLU A 18 20.71 24.65 -6.75
C GLU A 18 19.23 24.84 -6.34
N LEU A 19 18.69 26.05 -6.51
CA LEU A 19 17.27 26.33 -6.25
C LEU A 19 16.35 25.52 -7.15
N ILE A 20 16.67 25.40 -8.45
CA ILE A 20 15.92 24.59 -9.40
C ILE A 20 15.96 23.11 -8.98
N GLY A 21 17.12 22.61 -8.56
CA GLY A 21 17.29 21.28 -8.01
C GLY A 21 16.39 21.04 -6.80
N GLN A 22 16.42 21.93 -5.80
CA GLN A 22 15.58 21.83 -4.60
C GLN A 22 14.08 21.85 -4.92
N ILE A 23 13.64 22.73 -5.83
CA ILE A 23 12.23 22.78 -6.26
C ILE A 23 11.84 21.48 -6.97
N SER A 24 12.72 20.96 -7.83
CA SER A 24 12.52 19.69 -8.51
C SER A 24 12.39 18.53 -7.52
N ASP A 25 13.29 18.45 -6.53
CA ASP A 25 13.28 17.41 -5.50
C ASP A 25 11.98 17.45 -4.67
N ILE A 26 11.55 18.63 -4.25
CA ILE A 26 10.26 18.82 -3.55
C ILE A 26 9.11 18.34 -4.43
N ARG A 27 9.13 18.67 -5.73
CA ARG A 27 8.07 18.25 -6.66
C ARG A 27 8.04 16.73 -6.81
N VAL A 28 9.20 16.09 -6.96
CA VAL A 28 9.30 14.63 -7.05
C VAL A 28 8.79 13.96 -5.77
N GLN A 29 9.17 14.48 -4.59
CA GLN A 29 8.67 13.97 -3.31
C GLN A 29 7.14 14.11 -3.19
N ASN A 30 6.58 15.28 -3.53
CA ASN A 30 5.14 15.50 -3.48
C ASN A 30 4.38 14.56 -4.43
N LEU A 31 4.91 14.34 -5.64
CA LEU A 31 4.33 13.40 -6.60
C LEU A 31 4.37 11.95 -6.07
N GLN A 32 5.44 11.58 -5.37
CA GLN A 32 5.55 10.26 -4.76
C GLN A 32 4.51 10.06 -3.65
N VAL A 33 4.36 11.04 -2.76
CA VAL A 33 3.34 11.02 -1.69
C VAL A 33 1.93 10.91 -2.27
N GLU A 34 1.61 11.69 -3.31
CA GLU A 34 0.31 11.64 -3.97
C GLU A 34 0.05 10.26 -4.61
N ARG A 35 1.06 9.67 -5.27
CA ARG A 35 0.95 8.32 -5.83
C ARG A 35 0.67 7.29 -4.76
N GLU A 36 1.38 7.34 -3.64
CA GLU A 36 1.17 6.42 -2.50
C GLU A 36 -0.23 6.60 -1.89
N ASN A 37 -0.71 7.83 -1.76
CA ASN A 37 -2.05 8.13 -1.27
C ASN A 37 -3.14 7.59 -2.20
N VAL A 38 -2.99 7.78 -3.52
CA VAL A 38 -3.92 7.25 -4.51
C VAL A 38 -3.93 5.72 -4.50
N GLN A 39 -2.76 5.07 -4.50
CA GLN A 39 -2.65 3.62 -4.41
C GLN A 39 -3.32 3.08 -3.15
N LYS A 40 -3.05 3.69 -1.99
CA LYS A 40 -3.66 3.31 -0.71
C LYS A 40 -5.19 3.43 -0.78
N ARG A 41 -5.71 4.56 -1.27
CA ARG A 41 -7.17 4.78 -1.39
C ARG A 41 -7.83 3.79 -2.34
N THR A 42 -7.24 3.56 -3.51
CA THR A 42 -7.74 2.61 -4.50
C THR A 42 -7.76 1.19 -3.93
N PHE A 43 -6.67 0.76 -3.30
CA PHE A 43 -6.58 -0.55 -2.70
C PHE A 43 -7.57 -0.74 -1.54
N THR A 44 -7.69 0.24 -0.63
CA THR A 44 -8.68 0.20 0.46
C THR A 44 -10.11 0.11 -0.08
N ARG A 45 -10.44 0.88 -1.12
CA ARG A 45 -11.77 0.83 -1.73
C ARG A 45 -12.05 -0.53 -2.36
N TRP A 46 -11.07 -1.09 -3.06
CA TRP A 46 -11.18 -2.42 -3.65
C TRP A 46 -11.37 -3.50 -2.59
N MET A 47 -10.62 -3.46 -1.47
CA MET A 47 -10.83 -4.38 -0.36
C MET A 47 -12.25 -4.28 0.18
N ASN A 48 -12.74 -3.07 0.43
CA ASN A 48 -14.09 -2.86 0.97
C ASN A 48 -15.19 -3.38 0.03
N LEU A 49 -15.02 -3.26 -1.29
CA LEU A 49 -15.95 -3.82 -2.29
C LEU A 49 -16.07 -5.36 -2.21
N HIS A 50 -15.03 -6.05 -1.77
CA HIS A 50 -15.09 -7.50 -1.56
C HIS A 50 -15.55 -7.86 -0.16
N LEU A 51 -15.10 -7.12 0.85
CA LEU A 51 -15.42 -7.38 2.25
C LEU A 51 -16.89 -7.08 2.62
N GLU A 52 -17.57 -6.22 1.86
CA GLU A 52 -19.02 -6.02 2.02
C GLU A 52 -19.84 -7.28 1.70
N LYS A 53 -19.28 -8.21 0.91
CA LYS A 53 -19.90 -9.50 0.57
C LYS A 53 -19.78 -10.53 1.70
N CYS A 54 -18.93 -10.28 2.70
CA CYS A 54 -18.81 -11.15 3.87
C CYS A 54 -20.08 -11.11 4.74
N SER A 55 -20.33 -12.18 5.48
CA SER A 55 -21.39 -12.23 6.50
C SER A 55 -20.77 -12.60 7.85
N PRO A 56 -20.63 -11.66 8.81
CA PRO A 56 -21.03 -10.25 8.74
C PRO A 56 -20.13 -9.41 7.82
N PRO A 57 -20.61 -8.26 7.30
CA PRO A 57 -19.81 -7.36 6.48
C PRO A 57 -18.59 -6.84 7.25
N LEU A 58 -17.46 -6.73 6.53
CA LEU A 58 -16.22 -6.17 7.07
C LEU A 58 -15.84 -4.91 6.30
N GLU A 59 -15.10 -4.02 6.95
CA GLU A 59 -14.62 -2.77 6.37
C GLU A 59 -13.21 -2.48 6.88
N VAL A 60 -12.36 -1.97 5.99
CA VAL A 60 -11.04 -1.41 6.29
C VAL A 60 -11.14 0.10 6.35
N LYS A 61 -10.79 0.67 7.50
CA LYS A 61 -10.70 2.12 7.74
C LYS A 61 -9.25 2.58 7.74
N ASP A 62 -8.38 1.81 8.39
CA ASP A 62 -6.93 1.99 8.32
C ASP A 62 -6.26 0.67 7.98
N LEU A 63 -5.82 0.58 6.73
CA LEU A 63 -5.13 -0.59 6.17
C LEU A 63 -4.01 -1.11 7.08
N LEU A 64 -3.22 -0.21 7.67
CA LEU A 64 -2.09 -0.61 8.50
C LEU A 64 -2.52 -1.17 9.85
N VAL A 65 -3.68 -0.80 10.35
CA VAL A 65 -4.20 -1.26 11.64
C VAL A 65 -5.04 -2.52 11.46
N ASP A 66 -5.96 -2.49 10.50
CA ASP A 66 -7.01 -3.49 10.32
C ASP A 66 -6.49 -4.83 9.77
N ILE A 67 -5.31 -4.84 9.12
CA ILE A 67 -4.67 -6.08 8.63
C ILE A 67 -3.85 -6.80 9.72
N LYS A 68 -3.50 -6.14 10.83
CA LYS A 68 -2.49 -6.63 11.79
C LYS A 68 -2.82 -7.94 12.49
N ASP A 69 -4.10 -8.28 12.62
CA ASP A 69 -4.54 -9.51 13.27
C ASP A 69 -4.79 -10.68 12.31
N GLY A 70 -4.66 -10.42 11.01
CA GLY A 70 -4.88 -11.37 9.93
C GLY A 70 -6.35 -11.58 9.56
N LYS A 71 -7.32 -11.00 10.28
CA LYS A 71 -8.75 -11.25 10.04
C LYS A 71 -9.19 -10.76 8.67
N ILE A 72 -8.87 -9.50 8.36
CA ILE A 72 -9.20 -8.87 7.07
C ILE A 72 -8.56 -9.62 5.91
N LEU A 73 -7.30 -10.06 6.07
CA LEU A 73 -6.59 -10.80 5.05
C LEU A 73 -7.25 -12.17 4.78
N MET A 74 -7.58 -12.92 5.83
CA MET A 74 -8.26 -14.21 5.69
C MET A 74 -9.66 -14.05 5.07
N ALA A 75 -10.42 -13.03 5.47
CA ALA A 75 -11.75 -12.77 4.91
C ALA A 75 -11.69 -12.39 3.43
N LEU A 76 -10.74 -11.55 3.04
CA LEU A 76 -10.54 -11.17 1.64
C LEU A 76 -10.18 -12.40 0.79
N LEU A 77 -9.28 -13.26 1.26
CA LEU A 77 -8.92 -14.49 0.56
C LEU A 77 -10.10 -15.46 0.44
N GLU A 78 -10.92 -15.58 1.48
CA GLU A 78 -12.15 -16.38 1.42
C GLU A 78 -13.12 -15.87 0.35
N VAL A 79 -13.35 -14.56 0.28
CA VAL A 79 -14.25 -13.98 -0.75
C VAL A 79 -13.68 -14.15 -2.16
N LEU A 80 -12.37 -13.94 -2.34
CA LEU A 80 -11.73 -14.02 -3.66
C LEU A 80 -11.60 -15.46 -4.17
N SER A 81 -11.33 -16.42 -3.28
CA SER A 81 -11.17 -17.84 -3.64
C SER A 81 -12.47 -18.63 -3.61
N GLY A 82 -13.50 -18.13 -2.90
CA GLY A 82 -14.72 -18.89 -2.59
C GLY A 82 -14.49 -20.03 -1.59
N GLN A 83 -13.32 -20.12 -0.95
CA GLN A 83 -12.99 -21.18 0.01
C GLN A 83 -13.11 -20.68 1.46
N HIS A 84 -13.61 -21.54 2.35
CA HIS A 84 -13.75 -21.21 3.77
C HIS A 84 -12.40 -21.15 4.48
N LEU A 85 -11.91 -19.94 4.75
CA LEU A 85 -10.65 -19.68 5.45
C LEU A 85 -10.90 -18.99 6.80
N LEU A 86 -11.88 -18.09 6.87
CA LEU A 86 -12.19 -17.29 8.05
C LEU A 86 -12.70 -18.13 9.22
N HIS A 87 -13.26 -19.32 8.98
CA HIS A 87 -13.63 -20.27 10.02
C HIS A 87 -12.45 -20.66 10.94
N GLU A 88 -11.23 -20.67 10.40
CA GLU A 88 -10.02 -21.00 11.15
C GLU A 88 -9.43 -19.84 11.95
N TYR A 89 -10.00 -18.64 11.82
CA TYR A 89 -9.55 -17.43 12.49
C TYR A 89 -9.65 -17.58 14.02
N LYS A 90 -8.57 -17.24 14.72
CA LYS A 90 -8.55 -17.19 16.18
C LYS A 90 -8.36 -15.76 16.65
N SER A 91 -9.41 -15.18 17.24
CA SER A 91 -9.34 -13.87 17.87
C SER A 91 -8.49 -13.93 19.14
N SER A 92 -7.44 -13.10 19.22
CA SER A 92 -6.60 -13.01 20.41
C SER A 92 -5.79 -11.71 20.48
N THR A 93 -5.58 -11.22 21.70
CA THR A 93 -4.71 -10.09 22.00
C THR A 93 -3.22 -10.47 22.00
N HIS A 94 -2.87 -11.75 22.07
CA HIS A 94 -1.46 -12.16 22.05
C HIS A 94 -0.92 -12.19 20.62
N ARG A 95 0.30 -11.64 20.46
CA ARG A 95 0.99 -11.51 19.18
C ARG A 95 1.14 -12.86 18.45
N ILE A 96 1.38 -13.94 19.18
CA ILE A 96 1.60 -15.29 18.60
C ILE A 96 0.38 -15.73 17.77
N PHE A 97 -0.84 -15.53 18.28
CA PHE A 97 -2.05 -15.93 17.54
C PHE A 97 -2.30 -15.04 16.32
N ARG A 98 -2.06 -13.72 16.42
CA ARG A 98 -2.13 -12.82 15.25
C ARG A 98 -1.17 -13.24 14.15
N LEU A 99 0.08 -13.56 14.53
CA LEU A 99 1.08 -14.06 13.58
C LEU A 99 0.67 -15.40 12.97
N ASN A 100 0.03 -16.28 13.74
CA ASN A 100 -0.49 -17.54 13.23
C ASN A 100 -1.61 -17.33 12.20
N ASN A 101 -2.57 -16.43 12.46
CA ASN A 101 -3.61 -16.08 11.49
C ASN A 101 -3.00 -15.53 10.18
N ILE A 102 -2.01 -14.65 10.28
CA ILE A 102 -1.28 -14.13 9.10
C ILE A 102 -0.56 -15.26 8.38
N ALA A 103 0.17 -16.12 9.10
CA ALA A 103 0.89 -17.24 8.50
C ALA A 103 -0.03 -18.20 7.74
N LYS A 104 -1.24 -18.45 8.26
CA LYS A 104 -2.27 -19.24 7.56
C LYS A 104 -2.71 -18.58 6.26
N ALA A 105 -2.99 -17.28 6.29
CA ALA A 105 -3.36 -16.54 5.08
C ALA A 105 -2.24 -16.55 4.02
N LEU A 106 -0.99 -16.40 4.45
CA LEU A 106 0.17 -16.49 3.55
C LEU A 106 0.35 -17.90 2.98
N LYS A 107 0.18 -18.93 3.80
CA LYS A 107 0.21 -20.31 3.33
C LYS A 107 -0.89 -20.59 2.31
N PHE A 108 -2.10 -20.08 2.55
CA PHE A 108 -3.20 -20.18 1.61
C PHE A 108 -2.86 -19.55 0.24
N LEU A 109 -2.20 -18.40 0.24
CA LEU A 109 -1.73 -17.74 -0.99
C LEU A 109 -0.67 -18.57 -1.73
N GLU A 110 0.25 -19.19 -0.99
CA GLU A 110 1.28 -20.08 -1.55
C GLU A 110 0.63 -21.32 -2.19
N ASP A 111 -0.32 -21.94 -1.49
CA ASP A 111 -1.05 -23.13 -1.97
C ASP A 111 -1.98 -22.82 -3.15
N SER A 112 -2.51 -21.59 -3.23
CA SER A 112 -3.47 -21.18 -4.27
C SER A 112 -2.83 -20.75 -5.59
N ASN A 113 -1.50 -20.82 -5.72
CA ASN A 113 -0.72 -20.42 -6.89
C ASN A 113 -1.15 -19.03 -7.41
N VAL A 114 -0.62 -17.98 -6.79
CA VAL A 114 -0.92 -16.52 -6.94
C VAL A 114 -1.13 -16.02 -8.38
N SER A 115 -0.75 -16.79 -9.40
CA SER A 115 -1.13 -16.62 -10.81
C SER A 115 -2.62 -16.32 -11.07
N ASN A 116 -3.55 -16.89 -10.30
CA ASN A 116 -4.99 -16.75 -10.61
C ASN A 116 -5.69 -15.55 -9.93
N LEU A 117 -5.00 -14.80 -9.07
CA LEU A 117 -5.56 -13.62 -8.39
C LEU A 117 -5.27 -12.30 -9.12
N CYS A 118 -4.42 -12.31 -10.14
CA CYS A 118 -4.05 -11.14 -10.93
C CYS A 118 -4.84 -10.99 -12.24
N ASP A 119 -5.57 -12.03 -12.68
CA ASP A 119 -6.36 -11.99 -13.91
C ASP A 119 -7.85 -11.78 -13.58
N GLY A 120 -8.24 -10.51 -13.50
CA GLY A 120 -9.65 -10.11 -13.41
C GLY A 120 -9.86 -8.93 -12.46
N ASP A 121 -9.93 -7.73 -13.02
CA ASP A 121 -10.67 -6.59 -12.46
C ASP A 121 -10.01 -5.69 -11.39
N LEU A 122 -8.75 -5.24 -11.59
CA LEU A 122 -8.25 -4.01 -10.92
C LEU A 122 -7.52 -2.96 -11.76
N PHE A 123 -7.22 -3.23 -13.02
CA PHE A 123 -6.54 -2.23 -13.86
C PHE A 123 -7.28 -2.07 -15.20
N CYS A 124 -8.44 -1.42 -15.14
CA CYS A 124 -9.02 -0.65 -16.24
C CYS A 124 -9.55 0.67 -15.67
#